data_AF-K0YRI5-F1
#
_entry.id   AF-K0YRI5-F1
#
_cell.length_a   1.000
_cell.length_b   1.000
_cell.length_c   1.000
_cell.angle_alpha   90.00
_cell.angle_beta   90.00
_cell.angle_gamma   90.00
#
_symmetry.space_group_name_H-M   'P 1'
#
loop_
_entity.id
_entity.type
_entity.pdbx_description
1 polymer ?
#
loop_
_entity_poly.entity_id
_entity_poly.type
_entity_poly.pdbx_seq_one_letter_code
_entity_poly.pdbx_strand_id
1 'polypeptide(L)'
;MGVALLAAPLPGRDLNEAARIAAGESGGRFFLPELPGRGEEASPVARALGLLLDSGIAAEQGPRGWRLRARPAPEQRRARDMYLRDLDACQEAIGENPGDAWARVLGPATLAATIELPGGFPALTDRGALGDLAGALGEAAGRLAGELSGRFGPGAGISFDEGLLPDATAGRIAGPDRFDPVRALHPEDAGALLRPLLRPERRSLSFGAAAPDWAAARHAGARRVELALEKVSGAAQLDGLGHALADGAEALLVLPAGGEHQARTPRRRESAGALWRGHATERTPREH
;
A
#
# COMPACT_ATOMS: atom_id res chain seq x y z
N MET A 1 -7.28 16.57 -6.14
CA MET A 1 -6.63 15.98 -4.94
C MET A 1 -7.70 15.56 -3.98
N GLY A 2 -7.79 14.26 -3.70
CA GLY A 2 -8.61 13.71 -2.62
C GLY A 2 -7.79 13.58 -1.33
N VAL A 3 -8.45 13.66 -0.17
CA VAL A 3 -7.81 13.39 1.12
C VAL A 3 -8.21 11.98 1.54
N ALA A 4 -7.24 11.12 1.88
CA ALA A 4 -7.47 9.81 2.49
C ALA A 4 -7.06 9.89 3.96
N LEU A 5 -8.01 9.70 4.89
CA LEU A 5 -7.85 10.28 6.22
C LEU A 5 -6.97 9.49 7.21
N LEU A 6 -6.70 8.20 7.00
CA LEU A 6 -5.89 7.40 7.94
C LEU A 6 -5.07 6.31 7.24
N ALA A 7 -3.75 6.35 7.37
CA ALA A 7 -2.87 5.25 6.94
C ALA A 7 -3.05 4.00 7.82
N ALA A 8 -2.96 2.81 7.23
CA ALA A 8 -2.58 1.59 7.93
C ALA A 8 -1.08 1.29 7.72
N PRO A 9 -0.36 0.62 8.64
CA PRO A 9 -0.84 -0.04 9.84
C PRO A 9 -1.19 0.91 11.00
N LEU A 10 -2.07 0.44 11.89
CA LEU A 10 -2.51 1.12 13.10
C LEU A 10 -1.95 0.43 14.36
N PRO A 11 -1.74 1.18 15.47
CA PRO A 11 -1.41 0.58 16.75
C PRO A 11 -2.60 -0.20 17.33
N GLY A 12 -2.32 -1.05 18.32
CA GLY A 12 -3.34 -1.81 19.04
C GLY A 12 -3.58 -3.22 18.51
N ARG A 13 -4.61 -3.87 19.06
CA ARG A 13 -4.93 -5.29 18.83
C ARG A 13 -6.42 -5.57 18.62
N ASP A 14 -7.31 -4.60 18.79
CA ASP A 14 -8.74 -4.75 18.57
C ASP A 14 -9.10 -4.30 17.14
N LEU A 15 -9.36 -5.29 16.27
CA LEU A 15 -9.71 -5.02 14.88
C LEU A 15 -11.11 -4.45 14.71
N ASN A 16 -12.06 -4.84 15.56
CA ASN A 16 -13.44 -4.36 15.50
C ASN A 16 -13.52 -2.88 15.89
N GLU A 17 -12.78 -2.48 16.92
CA GLU A 17 -12.63 -1.08 17.29
C GLU A 17 -11.95 -0.28 16.18
N ALA A 18 -10.81 -0.77 15.66
CA ALA A 18 -10.09 -0.10 14.59
C ALA A 18 -10.94 0.08 13.32
N ALA A 19 -11.74 -0.92 12.96
CA ALA A 19 -12.62 -0.89 11.80
C ALA A 19 -13.77 0.13 11.96
N ARG A 20 -14.40 0.16 13.14
CA ARG A 20 -15.42 1.18 13.48
C ARG A 20 -14.87 2.59 13.42
N ILE A 21 -13.66 2.82 13.94
CA ILE A 21 -13.00 4.13 13.90
C ILE A 21 -12.68 4.52 12.44
N ALA A 22 -12.11 3.60 11.66
CA ALA A 22 -11.75 3.87 10.26
C ALA A 22 -12.97 4.25 9.41
N ALA A 23 -14.08 3.54 9.56
CA ALA A 23 -15.33 3.85 8.86
C ALA A 23 -16.02 5.11 9.41
N GLY A 24 -16.07 5.30 10.73
CA GLY A 24 -16.78 6.42 11.36
C GLY A 24 -16.10 7.78 11.21
N GLU A 25 -14.76 7.83 11.22
CA GLU A 25 -14.01 9.09 11.25
C GLU A 25 -13.59 9.60 9.87
N SER A 26 -13.67 8.78 8.81
CA SER A 26 -13.11 9.10 7.50
C SER A 26 -13.98 10.01 6.63
N GLY A 27 -15.30 9.99 6.82
CA GLY A 27 -16.25 10.81 6.05
C GLY A 27 -16.18 10.61 4.53
N GLY A 28 -15.61 9.49 4.06
CA GLY A 28 -15.26 9.26 2.66
C GLY A 28 -14.44 7.98 2.47
N ARG A 29 -13.29 8.09 1.78
CA ARG A 29 -12.37 6.96 1.54
C ARG A 29 -11.60 6.59 2.81
N PHE A 30 -11.55 5.31 3.14
CA PHE A 30 -10.78 4.77 4.27
C PHE A 30 -10.04 3.47 3.91
N PHE A 31 -9.02 3.15 4.71
CA PHE A 31 -8.33 1.87 4.62
C PHE A 31 -8.87 0.89 5.65
N LEU A 32 -9.03 -0.37 5.23
CA LEU A 32 -9.26 -1.47 6.17
C LEU A 32 -8.07 -1.53 7.14
N PRO A 33 -8.33 -1.66 8.45
CA PRO A 33 -7.27 -1.63 9.44
C PRO A 33 -6.30 -2.82 9.29
N GLU A 34 -5.02 -2.52 9.46
CA GLU A 34 -3.96 -3.51 9.61
C GLU A 34 -3.37 -3.33 11.00
N LEU A 35 -3.36 -4.40 11.80
CA LEU A 35 -2.90 -4.38 13.19
C LEU A 35 -1.75 -5.38 13.39
N PRO A 36 -0.52 -5.05 12.97
CA PRO A 36 0.66 -5.91 13.12
C PRO A 36 0.97 -6.24 14.58
N GLY A 37 0.53 -5.38 15.52
CA GLY A 37 0.66 -5.61 16.96
C GLY A 37 -0.03 -6.89 17.46
N ARG A 38 -0.79 -7.60 16.62
CA ARG A 38 -1.42 -8.91 16.93
C ARG A 38 -0.52 -10.12 16.73
N GLY A 39 0.63 -9.97 16.07
CA GLY A 39 1.59 -11.05 15.83
C GLY A 39 2.15 -11.03 14.41
N GLU A 40 3.15 -11.86 14.13
CA GLU A 40 3.80 -11.91 12.82
C GLU A 40 2.83 -12.36 11.72
N GLU A 41 1.88 -13.24 12.01
CA GLU A 41 0.83 -13.64 11.08
C GLU A 41 -0.10 -12.49 10.67
N ALA A 42 -0.13 -11.40 11.45
CA ALA A 42 -0.88 -10.18 11.14
C ALA A 42 -0.05 -9.13 10.38
N SER A 43 1.24 -9.39 10.14
CA SER A 43 2.13 -8.44 9.48
C SER A 43 1.72 -8.21 8.02
N PRO A 44 2.03 -7.04 7.42
CA PRO A 44 1.75 -6.80 6.01
C PRO A 44 2.39 -7.84 5.08
N VAL A 45 3.57 -8.35 5.45
CA VAL A 45 4.28 -9.42 4.71
C VAL A 45 3.49 -10.74 4.79
N ALA A 46 3.08 -11.14 5.99
CA ALA A 46 2.29 -12.36 6.18
C ALA A 46 0.94 -12.30 5.45
N ARG A 47 0.25 -11.15 5.51
CA ARG A 47 -1.01 -10.91 4.78
C ARG A 47 -0.82 -11.03 3.27
N ALA A 48 0.22 -10.40 2.72
CA ALA A 48 0.54 -10.52 1.31
C ALA A 48 0.83 -11.98 0.92
N LEU A 49 1.69 -12.70 1.67
CA LEU A 49 2.00 -14.10 1.38
C LEU A 49 0.80 -15.04 1.56
N GLY A 50 -0.09 -14.75 2.50
CA GLY A 50 -1.35 -15.47 2.68
C GLY A 50 -2.28 -15.35 1.46
N LEU A 51 -2.37 -14.16 0.86
CA LEU A 51 -3.11 -13.91 -0.38
C LEU A 51 -2.56 -14.69 -1.58
N LEU A 52 -1.24 -14.88 -1.62
CA LEU A 52 -0.55 -15.58 -2.72
C LEU A 52 -0.60 -17.11 -2.63
N LEU A 53 -1.16 -17.68 -1.55
CA LEU A 53 -1.22 -19.13 -1.33
C LEU A 53 -1.86 -19.88 -2.51
N ASP A 54 -2.93 -19.32 -3.05
CA ASP A 54 -3.71 -19.89 -4.16
C ASP A 54 -3.18 -19.46 -5.55
N SER A 55 -2.07 -18.73 -5.60
CA SER A 55 -1.41 -18.25 -6.83
C SER A 55 0.01 -18.78 -7.00
N GLY A 56 0.28 -19.97 -6.44
CA GLY A 56 1.51 -20.71 -6.69
C GLY A 56 2.75 -20.25 -5.93
N ILE A 57 2.65 -19.18 -5.12
CA ILE A 57 3.76 -18.74 -4.27
C ILE A 57 3.69 -19.46 -2.94
N ALA A 58 4.79 -20.13 -2.62
CA ALA A 58 4.96 -20.85 -1.37
C ALA A 58 6.03 -20.17 -0.51
N ALA A 59 5.70 -19.93 0.76
CA ALA A 59 6.61 -19.33 1.72
C ALA A 59 6.51 -20.01 3.10
N GLU A 60 7.55 -19.83 3.90
CA GLU A 60 7.56 -20.18 5.32
C GLU A 60 8.16 -19.04 6.14
N GLN A 61 7.76 -18.98 7.41
CA GLN A 61 8.30 -18.05 8.37
C GLN A 61 9.53 -18.70 9.03
N GLY A 62 10.70 -18.10 8.82
CA GLY A 62 11.95 -18.49 9.47
C GLY A 62 12.39 -17.50 10.56
N PRO A 63 13.54 -17.73 11.20
CA PRO A 63 14.04 -16.86 12.28
C PRO A 63 14.35 -15.42 11.86
N ARG A 64 14.67 -15.20 10.57
CA ARG A 64 15.00 -13.88 10.01
C ARG A 64 13.82 -13.20 9.33
N GLY A 65 12.66 -13.87 9.28
CA GLY A 65 11.49 -13.41 8.52
C GLY A 65 11.02 -14.46 7.52
N TRP A 66 10.23 -14.03 6.56
CA TRP A 66 9.62 -14.90 5.56
C TRP A 66 10.59 -15.25 4.44
N ARG A 67 10.54 -16.51 3.97
CA ARG A 67 11.32 -16.96 2.82
C ARG A 67 10.51 -17.80 1.85
N LEU A 68 10.81 -17.66 0.57
CA LEU A 68 10.27 -18.49 -0.51
C LEU A 68 10.73 -19.93 -0.39
N ARG A 69 9.87 -20.86 -0.79
CA ARG A 69 10.12 -22.31 -0.77
C ARG A 69 9.32 -23.03 -1.84
N ALA A 70 9.53 -24.33 -2.00
CA ALA A 70 8.88 -25.12 -3.04
C ALA A 70 7.41 -25.50 -2.78
N ARG A 71 6.93 -25.49 -1.53
CA ARG A 71 5.57 -25.93 -1.15
C ARG A 71 4.98 -25.03 -0.08
N PRO A 72 3.67 -24.80 0.02
CA PRO A 72 3.14 -23.95 1.08
C PRO A 72 3.34 -24.53 2.48
N ALA A 73 3.78 -23.69 3.42
CA ALA A 73 3.99 -24.09 4.81
C ALA A 73 2.75 -23.78 5.69
N PRO A 74 2.58 -24.43 6.86
CA PRO A 74 1.50 -24.15 7.79
C PRO A 74 1.36 -22.67 8.18
N GLU A 75 2.49 -21.97 8.32
CA GLU A 75 2.59 -20.53 8.66
C GLU A 75 1.84 -19.69 7.63
N GLN A 76 2.06 -19.95 6.35
CA GLN A 76 1.40 -19.22 5.26
C GLN A 76 -0.12 -19.46 5.24
N ARG A 77 -0.56 -20.69 5.56
CA ARG A 77 -1.99 -21.00 5.70
C ARG A 77 -2.61 -20.26 6.88
N ARG A 78 -1.92 -20.21 8.03
CA ARG A 78 -2.35 -19.45 9.20
C ARG A 78 -2.49 -17.96 8.90
N ALA A 79 -1.55 -17.38 8.14
CA ALA A 79 -1.62 -15.99 7.70
C ALA A 79 -2.82 -15.73 6.79
N ARG A 80 -3.11 -16.62 5.83
CA ARG A 80 -4.33 -16.56 4.99
C ARG A 80 -5.59 -16.62 5.84
N ASP A 81 -5.69 -17.61 6.73
CA ASP A 81 -6.87 -17.79 7.57
C ASP A 81 -7.08 -16.60 8.52
N MET A 82 -5.99 -15.99 9.00
CA MET A 82 -6.04 -14.77 9.80
C MET A 82 -6.53 -13.58 8.97
N TYR A 83 -6.04 -13.41 7.75
CA TYR A 83 -6.50 -12.34 6.86
C TYR A 83 -7.98 -12.47 6.51
N LEU A 84 -8.48 -13.69 6.25
CA LEU A 84 -9.91 -13.92 6.00
C LEU A 84 -10.77 -13.58 7.24
N ARG A 85 -10.35 -14.00 8.44
CA ARG A 85 -11.01 -13.60 9.69
C ARG A 85 -10.98 -12.08 9.91
N ASP A 86 -9.90 -11.42 9.50
CA ASP A 86 -9.80 -9.96 9.59
C ASP A 86 -10.81 -9.27 8.66
N LEU A 87 -11.01 -9.79 7.45
CA LEU A 87 -12.03 -9.28 6.52
C LEU A 87 -13.45 -9.51 7.07
N ASP A 88 -13.71 -10.67 7.67
CA ASP A 88 -14.99 -10.98 8.30
C ASP A 88 -15.29 -10.00 9.45
N ALA A 89 -14.33 -9.79 10.35
CA ALA A 89 -14.46 -8.85 11.46
C ALA A 89 -14.62 -7.39 10.99
N CYS A 90 -13.87 -6.98 9.96
CA CYS A 90 -14.06 -5.65 9.36
C CYS A 90 -15.47 -5.50 8.80
N GLN A 91 -15.98 -6.50 8.09
CA GLN A 91 -17.33 -6.48 7.53
C GLN A 91 -18.41 -6.39 8.63
N GLU A 92 -18.28 -7.19 9.69
CA GLU A 92 -19.19 -7.15 10.84
C GLU A 92 -19.19 -5.78 11.53
N ALA A 93 -18.00 -5.23 11.77
CA ALA A 93 -17.84 -3.96 12.47
C ALA A 93 -18.30 -2.74 11.68
N ILE A 94 -18.14 -2.78 10.35
CA ILE A 94 -18.40 -1.65 9.45
C ILE A 94 -19.84 -1.67 8.93
N GLY A 95 -20.43 -2.85 8.75
CA GLY A 95 -21.77 -3.02 8.17
C GLY A 95 -21.79 -2.88 6.64
N GLU A 96 -23.00 -2.79 6.08
CA GLU A 96 -23.22 -2.74 4.63
C GLU A 96 -22.98 -1.33 4.05
N ASN A 97 -22.39 -1.27 2.85
CA ASN A 97 -22.17 -0.05 2.06
C ASN A 97 -21.47 1.10 2.81
N PRO A 98 -20.28 0.88 3.39
CA PRO A 98 -19.58 1.90 4.17
C PRO A 98 -18.97 3.04 3.35
N GLY A 99 -19.14 3.03 2.03
CA GLY A 99 -18.51 3.96 1.12
C GLY A 99 -17.26 3.37 0.46
N ASP A 100 -16.18 4.15 0.41
CA ASP A 100 -15.00 3.86 -0.40
C ASP A 100 -13.93 3.14 0.46
N ALA A 101 -14.13 1.84 0.70
CA ALA A 101 -13.28 0.99 1.55
C ALA A 101 -12.09 0.38 0.78
N TRP A 102 -10.86 0.57 1.26
CA TRP A 102 -9.66 0.11 0.55
C TRP A 102 -8.82 -0.87 1.37
N ALA A 103 -8.48 -2.02 0.79
CA ALA A 103 -7.45 -2.89 1.35
C ALA A 103 -6.05 -2.40 0.93
N ARG A 104 -5.08 -2.51 1.83
CA ARG A 104 -3.67 -2.34 1.50
C ARG A 104 -3.02 -3.71 1.30
N VAL A 105 -2.16 -3.80 0.30
CA VAL A 105 -1.42 -5.02 -0.06
C VAL A 105 0.00 -4.58 -0.42
N LEU A 106 1.03 -5.29 0.02
CA LEU A 106 2.39 -4.97 -0.42
C LEU A 106 2.51 -5.13 -1.94
N GLY A 107 3.16 -4.16 -2.59
CA GLY A 107 3.52 -4.26 -3.99
C GLY A 107 4.68 -5.23 -4.23
N PRO A 108 4.92 -5.63 -5.50
CA PRO A 108 5.94 -6.62 -5.86
C PRO A 108 7.35 -6.27 -5.38
N ALA A 109 7.82 -5.03 -5.52
CA ALA A 109 9.19 -4.68 -5.17
C ALA A 109 9.39 -4.67 -3.65
N THR A 110 8.44 -4.11 -2.92
CA THR A 110 8.45 -4.08 -1.45
C THR A 110 8.29 -5.48 -0.86
N LEU A 111 7.40 -6.31 -1.39
CA LEU A 111 7.28 -7.70 -0.96
C LEU A 111 8.60 -8.45 -1.21
N ALA A 112 9.16 -8.35 -2.42
CA ALA A 112 10.42 -9.02 -2.76
C ALA A 112 11.63 -8.52 -1.95
N ALA A 113 11.61 -7.26 -1.50
CA ALA A 113 12.65 -6.70 -0.62
C ALA A 113 12.52 -7.17 0.83
N THR A 114 11.36 -7.66 1.26
CA THR A 114 11.08 -8.06 2.65
C THR A 114 11.08 -9.57 2.89
N ILE A 115 11.20 -10.37 1.82
CA ILE A 115 11.26 -11.83 1.89
C ILE A 115 12.54 -12.36 1.27
N GLU A 116 12.98 -13.53 1.72
CA GLU A 116 14.22 -14.15 1.27
C GLU A 116 13.99 -15.27 0.25
N LEU A 117 14.97 -15.48 -0.62
CA LEU A 117 15.14 -16.73 -1.36
C LEU A 117 15.62 -17.85 -0.39
N PRO A 118 15.54 -19.13 -0.78
CA PRO A 118 16.12 -20.22 0.01
C PRO A 118 17.60 -20.02 0.38
N GLY A 119 18.36 -19.31 -0.47
CA GLY A 119 19.77 -18.94 -0.23
C GLY A 119 19.98 -17.77 0.72
N GLY A 120 18.92 -17.15 1.24
CA GLY A 120 19.00 -16.10 2.26
C GLY A 120 19.21 -14.67 1.77
N PHE A 121 19.25 -14.46 0.44
CA PHE A 121 19.22 -13.15 -0.20
C PHE A 121 17.77 -12.64 -0.31
N PRO A 122 17.53 -11.32 -0.31
CA PRO A 122 16.22 -10.79 -0.67
C PRO A 122 15.75 -11.31 -2.03
N ALA A 123 14.47 -11.67 -2.15
CA ALA A 123 13.88 -12.13 -3.41
C ALA A 123 13.98 -11.07 -4.52
N LEU A 124 14.14 -9.80 -4.16
CA LEU A 124 14.42 -8.70 -5.08
C LEU A 124 15.67 -8.94 -5.96
N THR A 125 16.62 -9.75 -5.50
CA THR A 125 17.85 -10.05 -6.27
C THR A 125 17.60 -10.99 -7.46
N ASP A 126 16.48 -11.72 -7.48
CA ASP A 126 16.11 -12.66 -8.53
C ASP A 126 14.96 -12.09 -9.38
N ARG A 127 15.26 -11.80 -10.65
CA ARG A 127 14.28 -11.25 -11.61
C ARG A 127 13.12 -12.21 -11.91
N GLY A 128 13.37 -13.52 -11.90
CA GLY A 128 12.34 -14.53 -12.08
C GLY A 128 11.39 -14.54 -10.89
N ALA A 129 11.95 -14.57 -9.67
CA ALA A 129 11.14 -14.50 -8.45
C ALA A 129 10.30 -13.20 -8.39
N LEU A 130 10.88 -12.07 -8.77
CA LEU A 130 10.17 -10.79 -8.82
C LEU A 130 9.01 -10.79 -9.84
N GLY A 131 9.22 -11.39 -11.01
CA GLY A 131 8.18 -11.59 -12.02
C GLY A 131 7.06 -12.51 -11.54
N ASP A 132 7.41 -13.64 -10.93
CA ASP A 132 6.46 -14.61 -10.36
C ASP A 132 5.61 -13.97 -9.25
N LEU A 133 6.24 -13.20 -8.35
CA LEU A 133 5.55 -12.45 -7.30
C LEU A 133 4.58 -11.41 -7.88
N ALA A 134 4.99 -10.65 -8.91
CA ALA A 134 4.12 -9.67 -9.55
C ALA A 134 2.92 -10.33 -10.25
N GLY A 135 3.14 -11.45 -10.95
CA GLY A 135 2.08 -12.24 -11.57
C GLY A 135 1.09 -12.78 -10.55
N ALA A 136 1.60 -13.40 -9.48
CA ALA A 136 0.78 -13.95 -8.41
C ALA A 136 0.00 -12.87 -7.65
N LEU A 137 0.60 -11.69 -7.40
CA LEU A 137 -0.09 -10.53 -6.82
C LEU A 137 -1.22 -10.05 -7.72
N GLY A 138 -1.04 -10.08 -9.04
CA GLY A 138 -2.09 -9.71 -10.01
C GLY A 138 -3.32 -10.62 -9.90
N GLU A 139 -3.10 -11.93 -9.88
CA GLU A 139 -4.16 -12.91 -9.71
C GLU A 139 -4.86 -12.79 -8.34
N ALA A 140 -4.08 -12.70 -7.26
CA ALA A 140 -4.60 -12.57 -5.90
C ALA A 140 -5.39 -11.27 -5.71
N ALA A 141 -4.91 -10.16 -6.27
CA ALA A 141 -5.63 -8.88 -6.23
C ALA A 141 -6.94 -8.92 -7.04
N GLY A 142 -7.01 -9.71 -8.11
CA GLY A 142 -8.26 -9.97 -8.83
C GLY A 142 -9.30 -10.65 -7.94
N ARG A 143 -8.92 -11.73 -7.24
CA ARG A 143 -9.79 -12.44 -6.28
C ARG A 143 -10.19 -11.53 -5.13
N LEU A 144 -9.22 -10.85 -4.51
CA LEU A 144 -9.46 -9.94 -3.40
C LEU A 144 -10.42 -8.80 -3.78
N ALA A 145 -10.31 -8.23 -4.99
CA ALA A 145 -11.24 -7.19 -5.41
C ALA A 145 -12.68 -7.70 -5.52
N GLY A 146 -12.89 -8.95 -5.96
CA GLY A 146 -14.20 -9.59 -5.95
C GLY A 146 -14.75 -9.76 -4.53
N GLU A 147 -13.91 -10.24 -3.60
CA GLU A 147 -14.28 -10.36 -2.18
C GLU A 147 -14.62 -9.01 -1.56
N LEU A 148 -13.77 -8.00 -1.73
CA LEU A 148 -13.99 -6.65 -1.21
C LEU A 148 -15.25 -6.02 -1.78
N SER A 149 -15.50 -6.18 -3.09
CA SER A 149 -16.72 -5.68 -3.72
C SER A 149 -17.97 -6.36 -3.19
N GLY A 150 -17.92 -7.67 -2.89
CA GLY A 150 -19.03 -8.41 -2.30
C GLY A 150 -19.30 -8.02 -0.84
N ARG A 151 -18.25 -7.70 -0.07
CA ARG A 151 -18.34 -7.37 1.36
C ARG A 151 -18.69 -5.91 1.63
N PHE A 152 -18.08 -4.99 0.89
CA PHE A 152 -18.12 -3.55 1.16
C PHE A 152 -18.76 -2.74 0.03
N GLY A 153 -19.20 -3.39 -1.04
CA GLY A 153 -19.85 -2.76 -2.20
C GLY A 153 -18.88 -2.34 -3.32
N PRO A 154 -19.40 -1.84 -4.44
CA PRO A 154 -18.62 -1.54 -5.66
C PRO A 154 -17.63 -0.37 -5.50
N GLY A 155 -17.69 0.33 -4.37
CA GLY A 155 -16.72 1.35 -3.98
C GLY A 155 -15.34 0.77 -3.66
N ALA A 156 -15.27 -0.51 -3.27
CA ALA A 156 -14.07 -1.05 -2.67
C ALA A 156 -12.86 -1.11 -3.62
N GLY A 157 -11.66 -0.88 -3.06
CA GLY A 157 -10.42 -0.81 -3.83
C GLY A 157 -9.21 -1.47 -3.16
N ILE A 158 -8.11 -1.50 -3.90
CA ILE A 158 -6.82 -2.06 -3.44
C ILE A 158 -5.73 -1.02 -3.66
N SER A 159 -4.98 -0.72 -2.60
CA SER A 159 -3.76 0.08 -2.64
C SER A 159 -2.55 -0.82 -2.54
N PHE A 160 -1.67 -0.76 -3.54
CA PHE A 160 -0.40 -1.46 -3.51
C PHE A 160 0.65 -0.59 -2.83
N ASP A 161 1.16 -1.06 -1.69
CA ASP A 161 2.17 -0.35 -0.92
C ASP A 161 3.57 -0.71 -1.38
N GLU A 162 4.24 0.28 -1.97
CA GLU A 162 5.59 0.23 -2.51
C GLU A 162 6.56 1.13 -1.72
N GLY A 163 6.44 1.13 -0.39
CA GLY A 163 7.25 1.97 0.49
C GLY A 163 8.76 1.72 0.42
N LEU A 164 9.21 0.53 -0.01
CA LEU A 164 10.63 0.22 -0.22
C LEU A 164 11.10 0.43 -1.67
N LEU A 165 10.20 0.77 -2.59
CA LEU A 165 10.57 0.98 -3.99
C LEU A 165 11.63 2.08 -4.18
N PRO A 166 11.57 3.25 -3.50
CA PRO A 166 12.61 4.28 -3.62
C PRO A 166 14.00 3.82 -3.16
N ASP A 167 14.07 2.86 -2.22
CA ASP A 167 15.34 2.26 -1.81
C ASP A 167 15.77 1.16 -2.77
N ALA A 168 14.83 0.37 -3.31
CA ALA A 168 15.10 -0.60 -4.35
C ALA A 168 15.66 0.06 -5.61
N THR A 169 15.09 1.17 -6.07
CA THR A 169 15.57 1.88 -7.27
C THR A 169 16.89 2.61 -7.06
N ALA A 170 17.21 2.94 -5.81
CA ALA A 170 18.50 3.51 -5.43
C ALA A 170 19.58 2.47 -5.08
N GLY A 171 19.26 1.17 -5.08
CA GLY A 171 20.20 0.12 -4.66
C GLY A 171 20.57 0.18 -3.18
N ARG A 172 19.63 0.61 -2.32
CA ARG A 172 19.79 0.75 -0.87
C ARG A 172 19.16 -0.37 -0.05
N ILE A 173 18.62 -1.40 -0.71
CA ILE A 173 18.11 -2.60 -0.02
C ILE A 173 19.30 -3.37 0.55
N ALA A 174 19.20 -3.73 1.83
CA ALA A 174 20.25 -4.46 2.51
C ALA A 174 20.41 -5.86 1.90
N GLY A 175 21.66 -6.24 1.63
CA GLY A 175 22.04 -7.62 1.33
C GLY A 175 22.11 -8.48 2.59
N PRO A 176 22.34 -9.80 2.43
CA PRO A 176 22.56 -10.69 3.57
C PRO A 176 23.78 -10.30 4.41
N ASP A 177 24.79 -9.69 3.78
CA ASP A 177 25.90 -9.04 4.44
C ASP A 177 26.37 -7.78 3.68
N ARG A 178 27.41 -7.11 4.20
CA ARG A 178 27.94 -5.86 3.63
C ARG A 178 28.73 -6.03 2.32
N PHE A 179 29.13 -7.26 1.99
CA PHE A 179 29.94 -7.58 0.82
C PHE A 179 29.09 -7.99 -0.38
N ASP A 180 27.82 -8.33 -0.14
CA ASP A 180 26.86 -8.72 -1.15
C ASP A 180 25.71 -7.69 -1.31
N PRO A 181 25.97 -6.50 -1.90
CA PRO A 181 24.94 -5.48 -2.07
C PRO A 181 23.87 -5.89 -3.08
N VAL A 182 22.62 -5.49 -2.81
CA VAL A 182 21.50 -5.69 -3.74
C VAL A 182 21.57 -4.66 -4.86
N ARG A 183 21.57 -5.12 -6.11
CA ARG A 183 21.58 -4.24 -7.29
C ARG A 183 20.31 -3.39 -7.33
N ALA A 184 20.46 -2.12 -7.72
CA ALA A 184 19.35 -1.23 -7.98
C ALA A 184 18.36 -1.81 -9.02
N LEU A 185 17.06 -1.74 -8.71
CA LEU A 185 15.97 -2.04 -9.63
C LEU A 185 15.78 -0.83 -10.56
N HIS A 186 15.80 -1.03 -11.88
CA HIS A 186 15.60 0.09 -12.79
C HIS A 186 14.14 0.61 -12.68
N PRO A 187 13.87 1.93 -12.64
CA PRO A 187 12.52 2.46 -12.53
C PRO A 187 11.56 1.98 -13.64
N GLU A 188 12.08 1.73 -14.84
CA GLU A 188 11.29 1.15 -15.93
C GLU A 188 10.88 -0.30 -15.65
N ASP A 189 11.79 -1.12 -15.11
CA ASP A 189 11.51 -2.51 -14.73
C ASP A 189 10.47 -2.54 -13.60
N ALA A 190 10.63 -1.67 -12.60
CA ALA A 190 9.65 -1.49 -11.52
C ALA A 190 8.27 -1.10 -12.06
N GLY A 191 8.23 -0.13 -12.98
CA GLY A 191 7.00 0.30 -13.63
C GLY A 191 6.35 -0.82 -14.45
N ALA A 192 7.14 -1.64 -15.14
CA ALA A 192 6.65 -2.78 -15.92
C ALA A 192 5.97 -3.84 -15.02
N LEU A 193 6.51 -4.10 -13.83
CA LEU A 193 5.92 -5.00 -12.84
C LEU A 193 4.61 -4.46 -12.26
N LEU A 194 4.55 -3.15 -11.98
CA LEU A 194 3.38 -2.49 -11.39
C LEU A 194 2.25 -2.24 -12.38
N ARG A 195 2.55 -2.07 -13.68
CA ARG A 195 1.56 -1.70 -14.68
C ARG A 195 0.36 -2.66 -14.75
N PRO A 196 0.52 -4.01 -14.78
CA PRO A 196 -0.63 -4.92 -14.78
C PRO A 196 -1.47 -4.82 -13.51
N LEU A 197 -0.85 -4.57 -12.35
CA LEU A 197 -1.51 -4.45 -11.04
C LEU A 197 -2.36 -3.17 -10.95
N LEU A 198 -1.92 -2.09 -11.58
CA LEU A 198 -2.56 -0.76 -11.52
C LEU A 198 -3.51 -0.47 -12.68
N ARG A 199 -3.55 -1.30 -13.71
CA ARG A 199 -4.47 -1.17 -14.87
C ARG A 199 -5.96 -1.26 -14.49
N PRO A 200 -6.39 -2.22 -13.65
CA PRO A 200 -7.79 -2.29 -13.23
C PRO A 200 -8.23 -1.02 -12.50
N GLU A 201 -9.53 -0.73 -12.54
CA GLU A 201 -10.10 0.34 -11.74
C GLU A 201 -9.97 0.05 -10.25
N ARG A 202 -10.16 1.09 -9.42
CA ARG A 202 -10.04 0.98 -7.95
C ARG A 202 -8.70 0.38 -7.51
N ARG A 203 -7.63 0.84 -8.17
CA ARG A 203 -6.23 0.56 -7.84
C ARG A 203 -5.49 1.85 -7.56
N SER A 204 -4.58 1.81 -6.59
CA SER A 204 -3.69 2.91 -6.27
C SER A 204 -2.30 2.40 -5.92
N LEU A 205 -1.32 3.28 -6.08
CA LEU A 205 0.06 3.06 -5.70
C LEU A 205 0.36 3.91 -4.47
N SER A 206 0.83 3.29 -3.40
CA SER A 206 1.29 3.95 -2.18
C SER A 206 2.80 3.88 -2.10
N PHE A 207 3.43 4.96 -1.66
CA PHE A 207 4.84 4.97 -1.25
C PHE A 207 5.01 4.99 0.28
N GLY A 208 3.91 4.81 1.01
CA GLY A 208 3.88 4.89 2.47
C GLY A 208 4.51 6.18 2.98
N ALA A 209 5.51 6.04 3.85
CA ALA A 209 6.28 7.14 4.42
C ALA A 209 7.58 7.45 3.66
N ALA A 210 7.75 6.95 2.43
CA ALA A 210 8.91 7.23 1.58
C ALA A 210 8.65 8.38 0.60
N ALA A 211 9.73 8.98 0.09
CA ALA A 211 9.63 9.95 -1.01
C ALA A 211 9.19 9.21 -2.29
N PRO A 212 8.13 9.66 -2.98
CA PRO A 212 7.64 8.98 -4.18
C PRO A 212 8.70 8.81 -5.27
N ASP A 213 8.74 7.61 -5.86
CA ASP A 213 9.47 7.34 -7.09
C ASP A 213 8.57 7.67 -8.30
N TRP A 214 8.61 8.94 -8.72
CA TRP A 214 7.78 9.44 -9.82
C TRP A 214 8.09 8.78 -11.16
N ALA A 215 9.33 8.35 -11.37
CA ALA A 215 9.71 7.68 -12.61
C ALA A 215 9.02 6.31 -12.70
N ALA A 216 9.12 5.50 -11.64
CA ALA A 216 8.45 4.20 -11.59
C ALA A 216 6.91 4.35 -11.65
N ALA A 217 6.34 5.31 -10.92
CA ALA A 217 4.90 5.58 -10.96
C ALA A 217 4.40 5.91 -12.38
N ARG A 218 5.16 6.74 -13.12
CA ARG A 218 4.86 7.09 -14.51
C ARG A 218 5.00 5.89 -15.45
N HIS A 219 6.07 5.11 -15.33
CA HIS A 219 6.23 3.89 -16.13
C HIS A 219 5.13 2.87 -15.83
N ALA A 220 4.61 2.82 -14.60
CA ALA A 220 3.48 1.99 -14.22
C ALA A 220 2.13 2.50 -14.78
N GLY A 221 2.04 3.79 -15.16
CA GLY A 221 0.78 4.43 -15.53
C GLY A 221 -0.15 4.63 -14.34
N ALA A 222 0.42 4.90 -13.15
CA ALA A 222 -0.34 5.06 -11.91
C ALA A 222 -1.31 6.25 -11.99
N ARG A 223 -2.62 5.97 -11.95
CA ARG A 223 -3.67 7.00 -11.98
C ARG A 223 -4.01 7.56 -10.61
N ARG A 224 -3.68 6.84 -9.53
CA ARG A 224 -3.90 7.26 -8.15
C ARG A 224 -2.64 6.96 -7.36
N VAL A 225 -2.03 8.01 -6.82
CA VAL A 225 -0.79 7.91 -6.04
C VAL A 225 -1.06 8.42 -4.63
N GLU A 226 -0.83 7.56 -3.66
CA GLU A 226 -0.90 7.85 -2.23
C GLU A 226 0.47 8.27 -1.71
N LEU A 227 0.51 9.42 -1.04
CA LEU A 227 1.77 10.00 -0.54
C LEU A 227 1.59 10.69 0.81
N ALA A 228 2.67 10.68 1.58
CA ALA A 228 2.83 11.53 2.75
C ALA A 228 3.36 12.90 2.30
N LEU A 229 2.62 13.98 2.59
CA LEU A 229 2.92 15.32 2.06
C LEU A 229 4.34 15.78 2.46
N GLU A 230 4.77 15.45 3.67
CA GLU A 230 6.11 15.77 4.18
C GLU A 230 7.25 15.10 3.40
N LYS A 231 6.94 14.08 2.58
CA LYS A 231 7.91 13.38 1.74
C LYS A 231 8.02 13.97 0.34
N VAL A 232 7.11 14.88 -0.03
CA VAL A 232 7.18 15.65 -1.28
C VAL A 232 7.86 16.98 -0.97
N SER A 233 9.20 17.00 -1.08
CA SER A 233 10.00 18.20 -0.78
C SER A 233 11.16 18.37 -1.77
N GLY A 234 11.51 19.63 -2.03
CA GLY A 234 12.53 19.99 -3.01
C GLY A 234 12.01 20.01 -4.46
N ALA A 235 12.78 20.63 -5.36
CA ALA A 235 12.38 20.86 -6.74
C ALA A 235 12.02 19.56 -7.47
N ALA A 236 12.87 18.53 -7.39
CA ALA A 236 12.65 17.27 -8.10
C ALA A 236 11.32 16.56 -7.73
N GLN A 237 10.93 16.58 -6.45
CA GLN A 237 9.69 15.96 -6.00
C GLN A 237 8.45 16.80 -6.37
N LEU A 238 8.56 18.13 -6.29
CA LEU A 238 7.48 19.03 -6.72
C LEU A 238 7.27 18.98 -8.24
N ASP A 239 8.36 18.93 -9.00
CA ASP A 239 8.30 18.75 -10.46
C ASP A 239 7.68 17.39 -10.80
N GLY A 240 8.12 16.31 -10.14
CA GLY A 240 7.56 14.98 -10.35
C GLY A 240 6.05 14.91 -10.07
N LEU A 241 5.61 15.51 -8.95
CA LEU A 241 4.19 15.64 -8.63
C LEU A 241 3.45 16.48 -9.70
N GLY A 242 4.02 17.60 -10.12
CA GLY A 242 3.44 18.48 -11.14
C GLY A 242 3.22 17.75 -12.47
N HIS A 243 4.22 16.98 -12.93
CA HIS A 243 4.08 16.15 -14.12
C HIS A 243 3.02 15.07 -13.96
N ALA A 244 2.99 14.36 -12.82
CA ALA A 244 1.98 13.33 -12.56
C ALA A 244 0.56 13.91 -12.59
N LEU A 245 0.34 15.09 -12.01
CA LEU A 245 -0.96 15.78 -12.05
C LEU A 245 -1.30 16.24 -13.47
N ALA A 246 -0.33 16.74 -14.24
CA ALA A 246 -0.52 17.13 -15.65
C ALA A 246 -0.88 15.93 -16.54
N ASP A 247 -0.32 14.75 -16.25
CA ASP A 247 -0.63 13.48 -16.91
C ASP A 247 -1.99 12.88 -16.46
N GLY A 248 -2.70 13.57 -15.56
CA GLY A 248 -4.05 13.20 -15.10
C GLY A 248 -4.07 12.24 -13.91
N ALA A 249 -2.95 12.02 -13.22
CA ALA A 249 -2.93 11.25 -11.98
C ALA A 249 -3.60 12.04 -10.85
N GLU A 250 -4.28 11.31 -9.98
CA GLU A 250 -4.81 11.84 -8.72
C GLU A 250 -3.80 11.59 -7.59
N ALA A 251 -3.31 12.66 -6.97
CA ALA A 251 -2.55 12.56 -5.73
C ALA A 251 -3.52 12.52 -4.53
N LEU A 252 -3.35 11.50 -3.69
CA LEU A 252 -4.05 11.33 -2.43
C LEU A 252 -3.09 11.54 -1.27
N LEU A 253 -3.45 12.47 -0.39
CA LEU A 253 -2.69 12.70 0.83
C LEU A 253 -3.09 11.67 1.86
N VAL A 254 -2.10 10.94 2.37
CA VAL A 254 -2.25 9.97 3.44
C VAL A 254 -1.71 10.59 4.72
N LEU A 255 -2.57 10.74 5.72
CA LEU A 255 -2.15 11.19 7.05
C LEU A 255 -1.56 9.99 7.82
N PRO A 256 -0.36 10.11 8.41
CA PRO A 256 0.19 9.05 9.23
C PRO A 256 -0.74 8.80 10.41
N ALA A 257 -0.95 7.53 10.75
CA ALA A 257 -1.56 7.15 12.00
C ALA A 257 -0.70 7.70 13.14
N GLY A 258 -1.20 8.68 13.88
CA GLY A 258 -0.43 9.36 14.91
C GLY A 258 0.11 8.35 15.94
N GLY A 259 1.43 8.33 16.13
CA GLY A 259 2.01 7.76 17.35
C GLY A 259 1.47 8.52 18.56
N GLU A 260 1.39 7.84 19.71
CA GLU A 260 0.76 8.27 20.98
C GLU A 260 1.24 9.63 21.57
N HIS A 261 2.03 10.43 20.84
CA HIS A 261 2.55 11.72 21.28
C HIS A 261 2.00 12.96 20.53
N GLN A 262 0.99 12.83 19.65
CA GLN A 262 0.48 13.99 18.89
C GLN A 262 -1.03 14.28 19.04
N ALA A 263 -1.75 13.54 19.89
CA ALA A 263 -3.17 13.76 20.18
C ALA A 263 -3.48 15.00 21.07
N ARG A 264 -2.57 15.97 21.17
CA ARG A 264 -2.77 17.21 21.93
C ARG A 264 -2.33 18.45 21.16
N THR A 265 -2.81 18.64 19.93
CA THR A 265 -2.92 20.01 19.41
C THR A 265 -4.09 20.13 18.43
N PRO A 266 -5.13 20.93 18.75
CA PRO A 266 -6.28 21.14 17.87
C PRO A 266 -5.95 21.95 16.59
N ARG A 267 -4.69 22.34 16.37
CA ARG A 267 -4.27 23.32 15.34
C ARG A 267 -4.03 22.78 13.92
N ARG A 268 -4.10 21.46 13.65
CA ARG A 268 -3.84 20.91 12.29
C ARG A 268 -5.07 20.53 11.47
N ARG A 269 -6.25 20.38 12.10
CA ARG A 269 -7.54 20.23 11.39
C ARG A 269 -7.91 21.50 10.60
N GLU A 270 -7.53 22.67 11.10
CA GLU A 270 -7.85 23.96 10.46
C GLU A 270 -6.94 24.30 9.26
N SER A 271 -5.69 23.83 9.23
CA SER A 271 -4.76 24.14 8.13
C SER A 271 -5.18 23.53 6.78
N ALA A 272 -5.74 22.33 6.79
CA ALA A 272 -6.27 21.69 5.58
C ALA A 272 -7.54 22.40 5.06
N GLY A 273 -8.40 22.90 5.96
CA GLY A 273 -9.58 23.69 5.59
C GLY A 273 -9.28 25.15 5.21
N ALA A 274 -8.22 25.75 5.78
CA ALA A 274 -7.82 27.13 5.52
C ALA A 274 -7.12 27.30 4.17
N LEU A 275 -6.32 26.31 3.73
CA LEU A 275 -5.71 26.30 2.40
C LEU A 275 -6.76 26.19 1.27
N TRP A 276 -7.92 25.60 1.55
CA TRP A 276 -8.99 25.44 0.56
C TRP A 276 -9.84 26.71 0.37
N ARG A 277 -10.06 27.52 1.43
CA ARG A 277 -10.80 28.79 1.33
C ARG A 277 -10.06 29.89 0.57
N GLY A 278 -8.73 29.78 0.42
CA GLY A 278 -7.93 30.76 -0.33
C GLY A 278 -7.97 30.61 -1.86
N HIS A 279 -8.39 29.45 -2.38
CA HIS A 279 -8.38 29.17 -3.83
C HIS A 279 -9.78 29.06 -4.47
N ALA A 280 -10.85 29.19 -3.70
CA ALA A 280 -12.23 29.08 -4.19
C ALA A 280 -12.87 30.42 -4.64
N THR A 281 -12.18 31.57 -4.51
CA THR A 281 -12.77 32.89 -4.82
C THR A 281 -12.44 33.50 -6.18
N GLU A 282 -11.69 32.82 -7.05
CA GLU A 282 -11.37 33.36 -8.39
C GLU A 282 -11.87 32.49 -9.55
N ARG A 283 -13.16 32.14 -9.57
CA ARG A 283 -13.87 31.80 -10.83
C ARG A 283 -15.33 32.21 -10.76
N THR A 284 -15.61 33.49 -10.99
CA THR A 284 -16.92 33.92 -11.51
C THR A 284 -16.83 33.98 -13.03
N PRO A 285 -17.75 33.38 -13.80
CA PRO A 285 -17.78 33.55 -15.24
C PRO A 285 -18.37 34.93 -15.58
N ARG A 286 -17.66 35.72 -16.39
CA ARG A 286 -18.25 36.87 -17.08
C ARG A 286 -18.93 36.36 -18.35
N GLU A 287 -20.25 36.44 -18.34
CA GLU A 287 -21.08 36.39 -19.54
C GLU A 287 -20.76 37.60 -20.44
N HIS A 288 -20.54 37.36 -21.73
CA HIS A 288 -21.01 38.16 -22.87
C HIS A 288 -20.82 37.36 -24.16
#